data_AF-A0A366IQS2-F1
#
_entry.id   AF-A0A366IQS2-F1
#
_cell.length_a   1.000
_cell.length_b   1.000
_cell.length_c   1.000
_cell.angle_alpha   90.00
_cell.angle_beta   90.00
_cell.angle_gamma   90.00
#
_symmetry.space_group_name_H-M   'P 1'
#
loop_
_entity.id
_entity.type
_entity.pdbx_description
1 polymer ?
#
loop_
_entity_poly.entity_id
_entity_poly.type
_entity_poly.pdbx_seq_one_letter_code
_entity_poly.pdbx_strand_id
1 'polypeptide(L)'
;MRRIIEYFRGTLAMGPPDADRRAPLRVGIAVAAPSLALLVIGYPELIIYAVFGAFCGMYGRGEPHQLRVIHQMQAAFLLLAGVGGGVLLSWLETSVWALIAIEALFAAAGSVLADRATLRPGGPFFGIFALGACASVPPSGPIWVPLTVSVTAAAFAIAVGFLGWFRSREWTAGAKRDIVDLRGPRAAGIIRHAMTYAVAVGTGGLLGELLIGEHAYWAMASAAVPLAAADLPGRISRGVHRVLGTFSGLLLTGLILLFDPGPLVLAVAVIALQFPTEYFMPRNYGYALTFFTPLILLMTQLANPIPRSALIVDRGLETLLGAAVGIVVVLIVGFFSSPRSPGARLIRRRDAQLPVSPWTEWGPGRWSRNGPPADE
;
A
#
# COMPACT_ATOMS: atom_id res chain seq x y z
N MET A 1 29.53 -15.35 -2.95
CA MET A 1 29.42 -14.58 -1.68
C MET A 1 29.32 -13.07 -1.88
N ARG A 2 30.27 -12.42 -2.58
CA ARG A 2 30.29 -10.95 -2.78
C ARG A 2 29.01 -10.34 -3.36
N ARG A 3 28.42 -10.93 -4.41
CA ARG A 3 27.14 -10.48 -5.00
C ARG A 3 25.95 -10.55 -4.03
N ILE A 4 25.93 -11.56 -3.15
CA ILE A 4 24.87 -11.71 -2.13
C ILE A 4 25.00 -10.59 -1.09
N ILE A 5 26.22 -10.33 -0.63
CA ILE A 5 26.50 -9.26 0.33
C ILE A 5 26.16 -7.88 -0.26
N GLU A 6 26.53 -7.63 -1.52
CA GLU A 6 26.18 -6.39 -2.22
C GLU A 6 24.67 -6.22 -2.39
N TYR A 7 23.95 -7.30 -2.70
CA TYR A 7 22.48 -7.30 -2.74
C TYR A 7 21.88 -6.94 -1.37
N PHE A 8 22.29 -7.62 -0.30
CA PHE A 8 21.78 -7.33 1.05
C PHE A 8 22.14 -5.92 1.52
N ARG A 9 23.34 -5.42 1.23
CA ARG A 9 23.71 -4.03 1.51
C ARG A 9 22.82 -3.04 0.75
N GLY A 10 22.49 -3.33 -0.51
CA GLY A 10 21.54 -2.54 -1.28
C GLY A 10 20.13 -2.57 -0.71
N THR A 11 19.66 -3.73 -0.25
CA THR A 11 18.34 -3.90 0.36
C THR A 11 18.18 -3.12 1.67
N LEU A 12 19.26 -3.02 2.47
CA LEU A 12 19.29 -2.29 3.74
C LEU A 12 19.64 -0.80 3.58
N ALA A 13 20.10 -0.38 2.39
CA ALA A 13 20.43 1.02 2.16
C ALA A 13 19.19 1.92 2.31
N MET A 14 19.37 3.07 2.93
CA MET A 14 18.34 4.10 3.03
C MET A 14 18.47 5.08 1.87
N GLY A 15 17.37 5.31 1.16
CA GLY A 15 17.26 6.38 0.19
C GLY A 15 17.31 7.78 0.81
N PRO A 16 17.66 8.81 0.03
CA PRO A 16 17.59 10.19 0.46
C PRO A 16 16.19 10.59 0.96
N PRO A 17 16.10 11.61 1.83
CA PRO A 17 14.83 12.18 2.25
C PRO A 17 13.96 12.64 1.07
N ASP A 18 12.66 12.43 1.20
CA ASP A 18 11.66 12.98 0.28
C ASP A 18 11.71 14.52 0.29
N ALA A 19 11.35 15.14 -0.83
CA ALA A 19 11.28 16.59 -0.98
C ALA A 19 10.20 17.18 -0.05
N ASP A 20 9.09 16.46 0.15
CA ASP A 20 8.05 16.85 1.11
C ASP A 20 8.36 16.32 2.52
N ARG A 21 9.25 17.03 3.23
CA ARG A 21 9.64 16.71 4.61
C ARG A 21 8.47 16.75 5.62
N ARG A 22 7.33 17.36 5.26
CA ARG A 22 6.16 17.52 6.14
C ARG A 22 5.11 16.42 5.93
N ALA A 23 5.25 15.59 4.89
CA ALA A 23 4.33 14.50 4.63
C ALA A 23 4.13 13.57 5.85
N PRO A 24 5.20 13.10 6.56
CA PRO A 24 5.04 12.25 7.74
C PRO A 24 4.20 12.87 8.85
N LEU A 25 4.40 14.17 9.13
CA LEU A 25 3.64 14.88 10.15
C LEU A 25 2.18 15.04 9.75
N ARG A 26 1.93 15.42 8.49
CA ARG A 26 0.56 15.59 7.97
C ARG A 26 -0.24 14.30 8.05
N VAL A 27 0.33 13.19 7.57
CA VAL A 27 -0.36 11.89 7.59
C VAL A 27 -0.49 11.38 9.02
N GLY A 28 0.53 11.59 9.86
CA GLY A 28 0.48 11.29 11.29
C GLY A 28 -0.69 12.00 11.97
N ILE A 29 -0.87 13.31 11.76
CA ILE A 29 -2.01 14.08 12.30
C ILE A 29 -3.35 13.58 11.74
N ALA A 30 -3.39 13.30 10.44
CA ALA A 30 -4.59 12.82 9.76
C ALA A 30 -5.11 11.48 10.33
N VAL A 31 -4.21 10.61 10.79
CA VAL A 31 -4.55 9.37 11.50
C VAL A 31 -4.80 9.66 12.99
N ALA A 32 -3.90 10.40 13.65
CA ALA A 32 -3.94 10.63 15.08
C ALA A 32 -5.24 11.28 15.55
N ALA A 33 -5.68 12.37 14.91
CA ALA A 33 -6.83 13.13 15.39
C ALA A 33 -8.15 12.31 15.38
N PRO A 34 -8.57 11.65 14.28
CA PRO A 34 -9.77 10.82 14.30
C PRO A 34 -9.62 9.59 15.19
N SER A 35 -8.44 8.96 15.27
CA SER A 35 -8.22 7.82 16.18
C SER A 35 -8.29 8.22 17.65
N LEU A 36 -7.73 9.38 18.03
CA LEU A 36 -7.85 9.93 19.38
C LEU A 36 -9.29 10.33 19.70
N ALA A 37 -10.01 10.91 18.75
CA ALA A 37 -11.42 11.24 18.93
C ALA A 37 -12.21 9.96 19.27
N LEU A 38 -12.09 8.90 18.46
CA LEU A 38 -12.71 7.59 18.68
C LEU A 38 -12.33 6.99 20.04
N LEU A 39 -11.06 7.11 20.43
CA LEU A 39 -10.58 6.63 21.72
C LEU A 39 -11.22 7.37 22.89
N VAL A 40 -11.36 8.70 22.80
CA VAL A 40 -11.99 9.55 23.83
C VAL A 40 -13.48 9.27 23.95
N ILE A 41 -14.17 9.01 22.83
CA ILE A 41 -15.61 8.68 22.86
C ILE A 41 -15.88 7.20 23.19
N GLY A 42 -14.85 6.37 23.38
CA GLY A 42 -14.98 4.99 23.83
C GLY A 42 -15.22 3.96 22.72
N TYR A 43 -14.87 4.25 21.46
CA TYR A 43 -15.04 3.36 20.31
C TYR A 43 -13.69 3.02 19.63
N PRO A 44 -12.68 2.46 20.35
CA PRO A 44 -11.38 2.14 19.78
C PRO A 44 -11.43 1.06 18.68
N GLU A 45 -12.45 0.21 18.65
CA GLU A 45 -12.69 -0.79 17.60
C GLU A 45 -12.95 -0.16 16.23
N LEU A 46 -13.43 1.09 16.18
CA LEU A 46 -13.67 1.81 14.91
C LEU A 46 -12.40 2.46 14.34
N ILE A 47 -11.26 2.40 15.06
CA ILE A 47 -9.99 3.01 14.63
C ILE A 47 -9.53 2.46 13.29
N ILE A 48 -9.77 1.18 13.01
CA ILE A 48 -9.45 0.55 11.72
C ILE A 48 -10.06 1.33 10.53
N TYR A 49 -11.32 1.73 10.62
CA TYR A 49 -12.03 2.45 9.56
C TYR A 49 -11.51 3.89 9.43
N ALA A 50 -11.19 4.53 10.55
CA ALA A 50 -10.59 5.87 10.54
C ALA A 50 -9.20 5.87 9.91
N VAL A 51 -8.35 4.88 10.24
CA VAL A 51 -7.00 4.73 9.69
C VAL A 51 -7.06 4.54 8.18
N PHE A 52 -7.92 3.64 7.67
CA PHE A 52 -8.07 3.43 6.24
C PHE A 52 -8.61 4.67 5.50
N GLY A 53 -9.54 5.41 6.10
CA GLY A 53 -9.98 6.70 5.56
C GLY A 53 -8.85 7.71 5.48
N ALA A 54 -8.10 7.87 6.58
CA ALA A 54 -7.01 8.83 6.70
C ALA A 54 -5.80 8.52 5.79
N PHE A 55 -5.61 7.27 5.38
CA PHE A 55 -4.57 6.84 4.46
C PHE A 55 -4.61 7.55 3.10
N CYS A 56 -5.75 8.12 2.67
CA CYS A 56 -5.76 8.94 1.46
C CYS A 56 -4.76 10.11 1.56
N GLY A 57 -4.45 10.59 2.78
CA GLY A 57 -3.50 11.67 3.05
C GLY A 57 -2.06 11.38 2.63
N MET A 58 -1.68 10.11 2.47
CA MET A 58 -0.33 9.71 2.01
C MET A 58 -0.10 9.98 0.52
N TYR A 59 -1.18 10.21 -0.23
CA TYR A 59 -1.14 10.42 -1.67
C TYR A 59 -0.85 11.88 -2.05
N GLY A 60 -0.23 12.09 -3.21
CA GLY A 60 0.06 13.42 -3.74
C GLY A 60 1.23 14.16 -3.06
N ARG A 61 2.24 13.41 -2.58
CA ARG A 61 3.49 14.00 -2.07
C ARG A 61 4.21 14.79 -3.17
N GLY A 62 4.73 15.96 -2.81
CA GLY A 62 5.43 16.84 -3.74
C GLY A 62 4.55 17.54 -4.78
N GLU A 63 3.24 17.23 -4.83
CA GLU A 63 2.32 17.94 -5.73
C GLU A 63 1.88 19.29 -5.13
N PRO A 64 1.62 20.32 -5.97
CA PRO A 64 0.93 21.54 -5.55
C PRO A 64 -0.41 21.22 -4.88
N HIS A 65 -0.86 22.06 -3.94
CA HIS A 65 -2.03 21.78 -3.10
C HIS A 65 -3.30 21.45 -3.90
N GLN A 66 -3.53 22.15 -5.03
CA GLN A 66 -4.67 21.89 -5.93
C GLN A 66 -4.66 20.47 -6.53
N LEU A 67 -3.48 19.99 -6.96
CA LEU A 67 -3.32 18.67 -7.57
C LEU A 67 -3.35 17.60 -6.49
N ARG A 68 -2.75 17.88 -5.33
CA ARG A 68 -2.79 17.00 -4.17
C ARG A 68 -4.22 16.70 -3.74
N VAL A 69 -5.11 17.69 -3.68
CA VAL A 69 -6.52 17.44 -3.33
C VAL A 69 -7.16 16.46 -4.32
N ILE A 70 -6.95 16.64 -5.63
CA ILE A 70 -7.46 15.71 -6.65
C ILE A 70 -6.87 14.30 -6.46
N HIS A 71 -5.56 14.21 -6.20
CA HIS A 71 -4.86 12.95 -5.97
C HIS A 71 -5.40 12.22 -4.73
N GLN A 72 -5.56 12.93 -3.62
CA GLN A 72 -6.10 12.39 -2.38
C GLN A 72 -7.57 12.01 -2.53
N MET A 73 -8.38 12.74 -3.30
CA MET A 73 -9.76 12.35 -3.61
C MET A 73 -9.84 11.06 -4.43
N GLN A 74 -8.97 10.88 -5.43
CA GLN A 74 -8.91 9.64 -6.21
C GLN A 74 -8.46 8.45 -5.36
N ALA A 75 -7.49 8.65 -4.47
CA ALA A 75 -7.07 7.65 -3.50
C ALA A 75 -8.16 7.34 -2.47
N ALA A 76 -8.87 8.37 -1.98
CA ALA A 76 -9.99 8.22 -1.06
C ALA A 76 -11.11 7.39 -1.69
N PHE A 77 -11.44 7.61 -2.97
CA PHE A 77 -12.42 6.78 -3.66
C PHE A 77 -12.03 5.29 -3.64
N LEU A 78 -10.78 4.96 -3.96
CA LEU A 78 -10.30 3.57 -3.90
C LEU A 78 -10.35 2.98 -2.48
N LEU A 79 -9.89 3.73 -1.47
CA LEU A 79 -9.85 3.29 -0.08
C LEU A 79 -11.27 3.12 0.50
N LEU A 80 -12.16 4.08 0.25
CA LEU A 80 -13.55 4.03 0.71
C LEU A 80 -14.36 2.96 -0.02
N ALA A 81 -14.07 2.69 -1.30
CA ALA A 81 -14.64 1.53 -1.99
C ALA A 81 -14.17 0.21 -1.36
N GLY A 82 -12.90 0.14 -0.94
CA GLY A 82 -12.37 -1.00 -0.19
C GLY A 82 -13.06 -1.17 1.16
N VAL A 83 -13.09 -0.12 1.99
CA VAL A 83 -13.77 -0.14 3.30
C VAL A 83 -15.25 -0.48 3.14
N GLY A 84 -15.96 0.18 2.22
CA GLY A 84 -17.38 -0.03 2.02
C GLY A 84 -17.71 -1.41 1.48
N GLY A 85 -16.90 -1.92 0.55
CA GLY A 85 -16.99 -3.30 0.08
C GLY A 85 -16.76 -4.28 1.23
N GLY A 86 -15.69 -4.12 2.01
CA GLY A 86 -15.37 -5.00 3.13
C GLY A 86 -16.48 -5.04 4.19
N VAL A 87 -16.95 -3.88 4.65
CA VAL A 87 -18.04 -3.79 5.63
C VAL A 87 -19.33 -4.43 5.09
N LEU A 88 -19.68 -4.18 3.82
CA LEU A 88 -20.86 -4.79 3.21
C LEU A 88 -20.74 -6.31 3.15
N LEU A 89 -19.57 -6.84 2.75
CA LEU A 89 -19.36 -8.28 2.64
C LEU A 89 -19.38 -8.98 4.00
N SER A 90 -18.85 -8.34 5.04
CA SER A 90 -18.96 -8.77 6.44
C SER A 90 -20.43 -8.80 6.89
N TRP A 91 -21.18 -7.72 6.62
CA TRP A 91 -22.60 -7.63 6.99
C TRP A 91 -23.48 -8.66 6.28
N LEU A 92 -23.12 -9.04 5.05
CA LEU A 92 -23.79 -10.09 4.28
C LEU A 92 -23.33 -11.52 4.63
N GLU A 93 -22.42 -11.68 5.60
CA GLU A 93 -21.83 -12.98 5.99
C GLU A 93 -21.28 -13.76 4.78
N THR A 94 -20.59 -13.04 3.90
CA THR A 94 -20.15 -13.58 2.61
C THR A 94 -19.15 -14.71 2.81
N SER A 95 -19.36 -15.84 2.13
CA SER A 95 -18.43 -16.98 2.17
C SER A 95 -17.00 -16.57 1.76
N VAL A 96 -15.99 -17.23 2.34
CA VAL A 96 -14.57 -16.95 2.06
C VAL A 96 -14.20 -17.08 0.58
N TRP A 97 -14.79 -18.04 -0.14
CA TRP A 97 -14.57 -18.23 -1.57
C TRP A 97 -15.08 -17.04 -2.40
N ALA A 98 -16.23 -16.49 -2.03
CA ALA A 98 -16.77 -15.29 -2.66
C ALA A 98 -15.95 -14.04 -2.29
N LEU A 99 -15.47 -13.93 -1.05
CA LEU A 99 -14.54 -12.87 -0.63
C LEU A 99 -13.27 -12.88 -1.49
N ILE A 100 -12.63 -14.05 -1.67
CA ILE A 100 -11.43 -14.20 -2.49
C ILE A 100 -11.68 -13.75 -3.95
N ALA A 101 -12.80 -14.18 -4.53
CA ALA A 101 -13.17 -13.81 -5.89
C ALA A 101 -13.43 -12.29 -6.03
N ILE A 102 -14.18 -11.71 -5.09
CA ILE A 102 -14.53 -10.28 -5.09
C ILE A 102 -13.29 -9.42 -4.88
N GLU A 103 -12.40 -9.79 -3.95
CA GLU A 103 -11.16 -9.06 -3.69
C GLU A 103 -10.17 -9.16 -4.87
N ALA A 104 -10.12 -10.29 -5.58
CA ALA A 104 -9.36 -10.42 -6.82
C ALA A 104 -9.90 -9.53 -7.95
N LEU A 105 -11.23 -9.42 -8.10
CA LEU A 105 -11.87 -8.51 -9.05
C LEU A 105 -11.64 -7.04 -8.66
N PHE A 106 -11.75 -6.73 -7.37
CA PHE A 106 -11.44 -5.42 -6.82
C PHE A 106 -9.98 -5.04 -7.08
N ALA A 107 -9.05 -5.99 -6.95
CA ALA A 107 -7.63 -5.76 -7.26
C ALA A 107 -7.42 -5.37 -8.73
N ALA A 108 -8.08 -6.04 -9.68
CA ALA A 108 -8.02 -5.66 -11.09
C ALA A 108 -8.62 -4.26 -11.33
N ALA A 109 -9.85 -4.01 -10.84
CA ALA A 109 -10.51 -2.72 -11.03
C ALA A 109 -9.72 -1.57 -10.39
N GLY A 110 -9.22 -1.78 -9.17
CA GLY A 110 -8.38 -0.84 -8.44
C GLY A 110 -7.05 -0.60 -9.15
N SER A 111 -6.45 -1.61 -9.78
CA SER A 111 -5.23 -1.42 -10.60
C SER A 111 -5.50 -0.51 -11.78
N VAL A 112 -6.59 -0.72 -12.52
CA VAL A 112 -6.95 0.16 -13.65
C VAL A 112 -7.13 1.59 -13.18
N LEU A 113 -7.82 1.80 -12.06
CA LEU A 113 -8.00 3.12 -11.47
C LEU A 113 -6.66 3.74 -11.06
N ALA A 114 -5.82 2.98 -10.35
CA ALA A 114 -4.54 3.46 -9.84
C ALA A 114 -3.58 3.83 -10.98
N ASP A 115 -3.51 3.00 -12.02
CA ASP A 115 -2.66 3.25 -13.19
C ASP A 115 -3.17 4.44 -14.01
N ARG A 116 -4.49 4.52 -14.21
CA ARG A 116 -5.13 5.63 -14.93
C ARG A 116 -4.89 6.97 -14.23
N ALA A 117 -5.07 7.01 -12.92
CA ALA A 117 -4.91 8.20 -12.08
C ALA A 117 -3.46 8.45 -11.64
N THR A 118 -2.52 7.63 -12.15
CA THR A 118 -1.08 7.68 -11.81
C THR A 118 -0.84 7.81 -10.31
N LEU A 119 -1.58 7.02 -9.53
CA LEU A 119 -1.59 7.13 -8.08
C LEU A 119 -0.19 6.89 -7.48
N ARG A 120 0.12 7.65 -6.42
CA ARG A 120 1.36 7.54 -5.65
C ARG A 120 1.00 7.62 -4.17
N PRO A 121 1.13 6.54 -3.39
CA PRO A 121 1.68 5.22 -3.74
C PRO A 121 0.97 4.49 -4.89
N GLY A 122 1.72 3.71 -5.67
CA GLY A 122 1.20 3.01 -6.86
C GLY A 122 0.47 1.71 -6.55
N GLY A 123 -0.46 1.35 -7.45
CA GLY A 123 -1.23 0.12 -7.38
C GLY A 123 -2.39 0.13 -6.37
N PRO A 124 -3.20 -0.94 -6.35
CA PRO A 124 -4.42 -1.05 -5.53
C PRO A 124 -4.20 -1.55 -4.10
N PHE A 125 -2.96 -1.76 -3.67
CA PHE A 125 -2.62 -2.49 -2.43
C PHE A 125 -3.42 -2.05 -1.20
N PHE A 126 -3.47 -0.75 -0.90
CA PHE A 126 -4.17 -0.27 0.29
C PHE A 126 -5.70 -0.44 0.20
N GLY A 127 -6.28 -0.37 -0.99
CA GLY A 127 -7.71 -0.62 -1.19
C GLY A 127 -8.08 -2.09 -1.01
N ILE A 128 -7.27 -2.99 -1.57
CA ILE A 128 -7.40 -4.45 -1.38
C ILE A 128 -7.29 -4.79 0.10
N PHE A 129 -6.27 -4.23 0.75
CA PHE A 129 -6.04 -4.45 2.17
C PHE A 129 -7.19 -3.91 3.04
N ALA A 130 -7.78 -2.76 2.69
CA ALA A 130 -8.96 -2.23 3.35
C ALA A 130 -10.19 -3.13 3.18
N LEU A 131 -10.40 -3.68 1.98
CA LEU A 131 -11.50 -4.61 1.71
C LEU A 131 -11.39 -5.86 2.57
N GLY A 132 -10.28 -6.58 2.49
CA GLY A 132 -10.08 -7.82 3.23
C GLY A 132 -10.10 -7.62 4.75
N ALA A 133 -9.42 -6.58 5.25
CA ALA A 133 -9.38 -6.30 6.68
C ALA A 133 -10.78 -5.94 7.23
N CYS A 134 -11.53 -5.06 6.55
CA CYS A 134 -12.88 -4.69 6.98
C CYS A 134 -13.89 -5.84 6.83
N ALA A 135 -13.69 -6.74 5.85
CA ALA A 135 -14.51 -7.95 5.71
C ALA A 135 -14.30 -8.95 6.85
N SER A 136 -13.12 -8.94 7.48
CA SER A 136 -12.80 -9.82 8.62
C SER A 136 -13.26 -9.32 9.99
N VAL A 137 -13.81 -8.10 10.07
CA VAL A 137 -14.34 -7.53 11.31
C VAL A 137 -15.82 -7.89 11.43
N PRO A 138 -16.26 -8.58 12.50
CA PRO A 138 -17.66 -8.92 12.70
C PRO A 138 -18.55 -7.66 12.77
N PRO A 139 -19.78 -7.70 12.25
CA PRO A 139 -20.69 -6.57 12.33
C PRO A 139 -21.05 -6.23 13.79
N SER A 140 -20.71 -5.02 14.24
CA SER A 140 -20.99 -4.55 15.61
C SER A 140 -22.13 -3.52 15.70
N GLY A 141 -22.75 -3.16 14.57
CA GLY A 141 -23.81 -2.17 14.52
C GLY A 141 -24.27 -1.84 13.09
N PRO A 142 -24.98 -0.72 12.89
CA PRO A 142 -25.43 -0.30 11.58
C PRO A 142 -24.26 -0.05 10.61
N ILE A 143 -24.40 -0.54 9.38
CA ILE A 143 -23.38 -0.42 8.32
C ILE A 143 -22.91 1.03 8.09
N TRP A 144 -23.77 2.03 8.32
CA TRP A 144 -23.41 3.42 8.09
C TRP A 144 -22.38 3.97 9.09
N VAL A 145 -22.24 3.39 10.29
CA VAL A 145 -21.29 3.87 11.31
C VAL A 145 -19.82 3.79 10.82
N PRO A 146 -19.28 2.61 10.44
CA PRO A 146 -17.91 2.52 9.92
C PRO A 146 -17.70 3.31 8.63
N LEU A 147 -18.73 3.44 7.79
CA LEU A 147 -18.68 4.25 6.58
C LEU A 147 -18.56 5.75 6.90
N THR A 148 -19.35 6.26 7.83
CA THR A 148 -19.27 7.66 8.27
C THR A 148 -17.92 7.96 8.91
N VAL A 149 -17.40 7.04 9.74
CA VAL A 149 -16.07 7.18 10.36
C VAL A 149 -14.98 7.28 9.29
N SER A 150 -14.96 6.36 8.33
CA SER A 150 -13.95 6.34 7.26
C SER A 150 -14.05 7.55 6.32
N VAL A 151 -15.26 7.95 5.92
CA VAL A 151 -15.50 9.15 5.09
C VAL A 151 -15.06 10.41 5.81
N THR A 152 -15.38 10.54 7.11
CA THR A 152 -15.00 11.71 7.92
C THR A 152 -13.50 11.79 8.09
N ALA A 153 -12.83 10.67 8.37
CA ALA A 153 -11.38 10.61 8.47
C ALA A 153 -10.69 10.95 7.13
N ALA A 154 -11.23 10.48 6.00
CA ALA A 154 -10.73 10.83 4.67
C ALA A 154 -10.89 12.33 4.37
N ALA A 155 -12.06 12.91 4.68
CA ALA A 155 -12.30 14.34 4.52
C ALA A 155 -11.35 15.18 5.38
N PHE A 156 -11.13 14.76 6.64
CA PHE A 156 -10.16 15.39 7.53
C PHE A 156 -8.75 15.30 6.97
N ALA A 157 -8.30 14.14 6.49
CA ALA A 157 -6.98 13.95 5.90
C ALA A 157 -6.74 14.84 4.67
N ILE A 158 -7.74 15.00 3.80
CA ILE A 158 -7.70 15.92 2.66
C ILE A 158 -7.60 17.38 3.14
N ALA A 159 -8.34 17.76 4.18
CA ALA A 159 -8.26 19.09 4.77
C ALA A 159 -6.87 19.40 5.35
N VAL A 160 -6.25 18.45 6.08
CA VAL A 160 -4.86 18.59 6.56
C VAL A 160 -3.88 18.64 5.37
N GLY A 161 -4.15 17.87 4.30
CA GLY A 161 -3.51 17.95 2.99
C GLY A 161 -3.44 19.35 2.40
N PHE A 162 -4.56 20.05 2.51
CA PHE A 162 -4.76 21.38 1.95
C PHE A 162 -4.30 22.50 2.89
N LEU A 163 -4.25 22.29 4.21
CA LEU A 163 -3.93 23.33 5.21
C LEU A 163 -2.61 24.07 4.94
N GLY A 164 -1.63 23.39 4.32
CA GLY A 164 -0.36 24.01 3.91
C GLY A 164 -0.51 25.15 2.90
N TRP A 165 -1.63 25.21 2.17
CA TRP A 165 -1.95 26.26 1.22
C TRP A 165 -2.11 27.63 1.90
N PHE A 166 -2.66 27.70 3.11
CA PHE A 166 -2.81 28.98 3.82
C PHE A 166 -1.48 29.66 4.11
N ARG A 167 -0.39 28.89 4.18
CA ARG A 167 0.96 29.39 4.41
C ARG A 167 1.67 29.79 3.11
N SER A 168 1.69 28.93 2.09
CA SER A 168 2.43 29.25 0.86
C SER A 168 1.61 30.07 -0.14
N ARG A 169 0.28 29.95 -0.11
CA ARG A 169 -0.67 30.54 -1.07
C ARG A 169 -0.27 30.30 -2.54
N GLU A 170 0.49 29.24 -2.78
CA GLU A 170 0.97 28.88 -4.11
C GLU A 170 -0.15 28.21 -4.89
N TRP A 171 -0.48 28.80 -6.03
CA TRP A 171 -1.43 28.27 -7.00
C TRP A 171 -0.77 28.27 -8.37
N THR A 172 -0.74 27.12 -9.04
CA THR A 172 -0.13 26.98 -10.36
C THR A 172 -1.23 26.96 -11.41
N ALA A 173 -1.54 28.11 -11.99
CA ALA A 173 -2.59 28.21 -13.01
C ALA A 173 -2.34 27.22 -14.17
N GLY A 174 -3.38 26.50 -14.58
CA GLY A 174 -3.30 25.54 -15.69
C GLY A 174 -2.64 24.20 -15.35
N ALA A 175 -2.20 23.98 -14.11
CA ALA A 175 -1.66 22.69 -13.71
C ALA A 175 -2.75 21.61 -13.79
N LYS A 176 -2.42 20.49 -14.43
CA LYS A 176 -3.30 19.32 -14.56
C LYS A 176 -2.53 18.08 -14.13
N ARG A 177 -3.23 17.12 -13.51
CA ARG A 177 -2.64 15.80 -13.26
C ARG A 177 -2.63 15.01 -14.55
N ASP A 178 -1.55 14.27 -14.76
CA ASP A 178 -1.45 13.32 -15.87
C ASP A 178 -2.41 12.15 -15.63
N ILE A 179 -3.39 12.02 -16.51
CA ILE A 179 -4.32 10.89 -16.55
C ILE A 179 -4.00 10.09 -17.82
N VAL A 180 -3.82 8.78 -17.68
CA VAL A 180 -3.54 7.91 -18.82
C VAL A 180 -4.85 7.57 -19.54
N ASP A 181 -4.90 7.82 -20.85
CA ASP A 181 -6.04 7.43 -21.67
C ASP A 181 -6.12 5.90 -21.86
N LEU A 182 -7.31 5.33 -21.63
CA LEU A 182 -7.61 3.91 -21.78
C LEU A 182 -7.97 3.51 -23.21
N ARG A 183 -8.01 4.44 -24.17
CA ARG A 183 -8.37 4.18 -25.57
C ARG A 183 -7.16 4.06 -26.51
N GLY A 184 -5.93 4.09 -25.96
CA GLY A 184 -4.69 4.10 -26.74
C GLY A 184 -3.80 2.86 -26.59
N PRO A 185 -2.59 2.87 -27.17
CA PRO A 185 -1.63 1.76 -27.11
C PRO A 185 -1.25 1.31 -25.69
N ARG A 186 -1.43 2.19 -24.70
CA ARG A 186 -1.15 1.91 -23.28
C ARG A 186 -2.25 1.09 -22.59
N ALA A 187 -3.45 1.01 -23.18
CA ALA A 187 -4.60 0.31 -22.61
C ALA A 187 -4.33 -1.19 -22.41
N ALA A 188 -3.72 -1.85 -23.39
CA ALA A 188 -3.34 -3.26 -23.30
C ALA A 188 -2.36 -3.51 -22.15
N GLY A 189 -1.45 -2.56 -21.88
CA GLY A 189 -0.52 -2.63 -20.76
C GLY A 189 -1.23 -2.56 -19.40
N ILE A 190 -2.18 -1.62 -19.26
CA ILE A 190 -2.99 -1.45 -18.03
C ILE A 190 -3.88 -2.68 -17.80
N ILE A 191 -4.56 -3.17 -18.83
CA ILE A 191 -5.41 -4.37 -18.71
C ILE A 191 -4.56 -5.57 -18.32
N ARG A 192 -3.39 -5.76 -18.95
CA ARG A 192 -2.47 -6.84 -18.55
C ARG A 192 -2.03 -6.69 -17.09
N HIS A 193 -1.73 -5.48 -16.64
CA HIS A 193 -1.36 -5.23 -15.25
C HIS A 193 -2.49 -5.58 -14.27
N ALA A 194 -3.71 -5.12 -14.57
CA ALA A 194 -4.91 -5.44 -13.81
C ALA A 194 -5.20 -6.95 -13.75
N MET A 195 -5.08 -7.65 -14.88
CA MET A 195 -5.22 -9.12 -14.89
C MET A 195 -4.13 -9.81 -14.10
N THR A 196 -2.91 -9.28 -14.10
CA THR A 196 -1.81 -9.80 -13.27
C THR A 196 -2.14 -9.65 -11.79
N TYR A 197 -2.75 -8.53 -11.37
CA TYR A 197 -3.25 -8.36 -10.00
C TYR A 197 -4.35 -9.36 -9.67
N ALA A 198 -5.38 -9.53 -10.53
CA ALA A 198 -6.44 -10.51 -10.28
C ALA A 198 -5.88 -11.92 -10.10
N VAL A 199 -4.94 -12.34 -10.94
CA VAL A 199 -4.29 -13.66 -10.82
C VAL A 199 -3.47 -13.76 -9.54
N ALA A 200 -2.59 -12.78 -9.25
CA ALA A 200 -1.76 -12.84 -8.06
C ALA A 200 -2.58 -12.84 -6.76
N VAL A 201 -3.57 -11.96 -6.69
CA VAL A 201 -4.46 -11.80 -5.53
C VAL A 201 -5.36 -13.02 -5.38
N GLY A 202 -6.01 -13.47 -6.46
CA GLY A 202 -6.88 -14.65 -6.44
C GLY A 202 -6.12 -15.95 -6.11
N THR A 203 -4.95 -16.18 -6.70
CA THR A 203 -4.11 -17.33 -6.35
C THR A 203 -3.56 -17.23 -4.93
N GLY A 204 -3.20 -16.02 -4.48
CA GLY A 204 -2.78 -15.78 -3.10
C GLY A 204 -3.87 -16.14 -2.10
N GLY A 205 -5.10 -15.70 -2.35
CA GLY A 205 -6.26 -16.02 -1.49
C GLY A 205 -6.63 -17.50 -1.53
N LEU A 206 -6.67 -18.10 -2.72
CA LEU A 206 -6.96 -19.54 -2.88
C LEU A 206 -5.96 -20.40 -2.12
N LEU A 207 -4.66 -20.12 -2.27
CA LEU A 207 -3.62 -20.90 -1.59
C LEU A 207 -3.54 -20.56 -0.09
N GLY A 208 -3.78 -19.32 0.31
CA GLY A 208 -3.82 -18.92 1.72
C GLY A 208 -4.90 -19.68 2.47
N GLU A 209 -6.12 -19.68 1.91
CA GLU A 209 -7.27 -20.41 2.46
C GLU A 209 -7.02 -21.92 2.54
N LEU A 210 -6.47 -22.53 1.48
CA LEU A 210 -6.27 -23.98 1.41
C LEU A 210 -5.09 -24.49 2.27
N LEU A 211 -4.07 -23.66 2.51
CA LEU A 211 -2.82 -24.10 3.14
C LEU A 211 -2.61 -23.57 4.56
N ILE A 212 -3.18 -22.41 4.89
CA ILE A 212 -2.91 -21.70 6.15
C ILE A 212 -4.21 -21.51 6.95
N GLY A 213 -5.27 -21.00 6.32
CA GLY A 213 -6.61 -20.89 6.93
C GLY A 213 -7.21 -19.49 6.88
N GLU A 214 -7.84 -19.08 7.99
CA GLU A 214 -8.89 -18.03 8.07
C GLU A 214 -8.46 -16.60 7.67
N HIS A 215 -7.17 -16.36 7.44
CA HIS A 215 -6.62 -15.04 7.18
C HIS A 215 -6.13 -14.84 5.73
N ALA A 216 -6.75 -15.53 4.77
CA ALA A 216 -6.36 -15.52 3.36
C ALA A 216 -6.12 -14.12 2.75
N TYR A 217 -6.85 -13.09 3.21
CA TYR A 217 -6.67 -11.70 2.76
C TYR A 217 -5.24 -11.14 3.03
N TRP A 218 -4.51 -11.74 3.97
CA TRP A 218 -3.10 -11.42 4.23
C TRP A 218 -2.16 -11.90 3.13
N ALA A 219 -2.36 -13.11 2.59
CA ALA A 219 -1.64 -13.57 1.40
C ALA A 219 -2.06 -12.75 0.18
N MET A 220 -3.35 -12.47 0.02
CA MET A 220 -3.87 -11.65 -1.08
C MET A 220 -3.17 -10.30 -1.16
N ALA A 221 -3.12 -9.58 -0.04
CA ALA A 221 -2.41 -8.31 0.03
C ALA A 221 -0.91 -8.45 -0.20
N SER A 222 -0.27 -9.49 0.35
CA SER A 222 1.17 -9.72 0.17
C SER A 222 1.53 -10.12 -1.27
N ALA A 223 0.64 -10.82 -1.97
CA ALA A 223 0.79 -11.17 -3.38
C ALA A 223 0.68 -9.97 -4.31
N ALA A 224 -0.09 -8.95 -3.94
CA ALA A 224 -0.19 -7.69 -4.68
C ALA A 224 1.10 -6.84 -4.61
N VAL A 225 1.88 -6.94 -3.52
CA VAL A 225 3.01 -6.02 -3.25
C VAL A 225 4.10 -6.02 -4.32
N PRO A 226 4.60 -7.16 -4.83
CA PRO A 226 5.62 -7.16 -5.87
C PRO A 226 5.16 -6.44 -7.14
N LEU A 227 3.87 -6.47 -7.47
CA LEU A 227 3.33 -5.90 -8.70
C LEU A 227 3.35 -4.36 -8.69
N ALA A 228 3.41 -3.72 -7.53
CA ALA A 228 3.46 -2.26 -7.40
C ALA A 228 4.78 -1.63 -7.91
N ALA A 229 5.80 -2.43 -8.22
CA ALA A 229 7.04 -1.96 -8.82
C ALA A 229 7.05 -2.10 -10.35
N ALA A 230 7.68 -1.12 -11.02
CA ALA A 230 7.68 -1.00 -12.47
C ALA A 230 8.50 -2.09 -13.18
N ASP A 231 9.68 -2.43 -12.65
CA ASP A 231 10.65 -3.33 -13.28
C ASP A 231 10.98 -4.55 -12.43
N LEU A 232 11.43 -5.63 -13.07
CA LEU A 232 11.62 -6.94 -12.41
C LEU A 232 12.54 -6.88 -11.17
N PRO A 233 13.71 -6.20 -11.19
CA PRO A 233 14.53 -6.02 -9.99
C PRO A 233 13.77 -5.33 -8.85
N GLY A 234 13.01 -4.26 -9.15
CA GLY A 234 12.17 -3.56 -8.19
C GLY A 234 11.08 -4.46 -7.61
N ARG A 235 10.44 -5.31 -8.43
CA ARG A 235 9.41 -6.27 -7.98
C ARG A 235 9.96 -7.30 -7.02
N ILE A 236 11.14 -7.85 -7.31
CA ILE A 236 11.84 -8.78 -6.40
C ILE A 236 12.24 -8.05 -5.11
N SER A 237 12.82 -6.85 -5.20
CA SER A 237 13.19 -6.06 -4.02
C SER A 237 11.98 -5.75 -3.14
N ARG A 238 10.83 -5.39 -3.72
CA ARG A 238 9.57 -5.18 -2.99
C ARG A 238 9.12 -6.43 -2.26
N GLY A 239 9.21 -7.61 -2.89
CA GLY A 239 8.91 -8.88 -2.26
C GLY A 239 9.85 -9.18 -1.08
N VAL A 240 11.16 -8.97 -1.24
CA VAL A 240 12.14 -9.17 -0.16
C VAL A 240 11.92 -8.18 0.99
N HIS A 241 11.70 -6.90 0.69
CA HIS A 241 11.33 -5.90 1.69
C HIS A 241 10.02 -6.24 2.39
N ARG A 242 9.05 -6.80 1.66
CA ARG A 242 7.78 -7.28 2.23
C ARG A 242 8.01 -8.34 3.28
N VAL A 243 8.83 -9.34 2.97
CA VAL A 243 9.16 -10.42 3.92
C VAL A 243 9.95 -9.85 5.11
N LEU A 244 11.13 -9.25 4.87
CA LEU A 244 12.02 -8.80 5.95
C LEU A 244 11.37 -7.76 6.87
N GLY A 245 10.65 -6.79 6.28
CA GLY A 245 9.95 -5.76 7.04
C GLY A 245 8.78 -6.31 7.85
N THR A 246 8.05 -7.29 7.30
CA THR A 246 6.95 -7.92 8.04
C THR A 246 7.46 -8.75 9.20
N PHE A 247 8.49 -9.59 9.02
CA PHE A 247 9.07 -10.35 10.15
C PHE A 247 9.64 -9.44 11.24
N SER A 248 10.30 -8.34 10.86
CA SER A 248 10.77 -7.32 11.81
C SER A 248 9.60 -6.66 12.55
N GLY A 249 8.51 -6.37 11.85
CA GLY A 249 7.29 -5.82 12.43
C GLY A 249 6.51 -6.82 13.30
N LEU A 250 6.56 -8.12 12.98
CA LEU A 250 5.98 -9.19 13.80
C LEU A 250 6.73 -9.33 15.12
N LEU A 251 8.05 -9.21 15.11
CA LEU A 251 8.84 -9.14 16.34
C LEU A 251 8.39 -7.95 17.21
N LEU A 252 8.27 -6.76 16.61
CA LEU A 252 7.80 -5.57 17.33
C LEU A 252 6.35 -5.74 17.84
N THR A 253 5.47 -6.34 17.05
CA THR A 253 4.09 -6.66 17.45
C THR A 253 4.09 -7.60 18.65
N GLY A 254 4.89 -8.68 18.58
CA GLY A 254 5.06 -9.62 19.69
C GLY A 254 5.49 -8.91 20.96
N LEU A 255 6.54 -8.07 20.89
CA LEU A 255 7.03 -7.29 22.04
C LEU A 255 5.96 -6.38 22.65
N ILE A 256 5.14 -5.72 21.84
CA ILE A 256 4.03 -4.87 22.32
C ILE A 256 2.97 -5.75 23.02
N LEU A 257 2.61 -6.87 22.39
CA LEU A 257 1.55 -7.75 22.88
C LEU A 257 1.99 -8.66 24.05
N LEU A 258 3.28 -8.75 24.37
CA LEU A 258 3.78 -9.51 25.54
C LEU A 258 3.16 -9.02 26.85
N PHE A 259 2.89 -7.72 26.96
CA PHE A 259 2.41 -7.08 28.19
C PHE A 259 0.88 -7.09 28.36
N ASP A 260 0.16 -7.78 27.48
CA ASP A 260 -1.32 -7.75 27.43
C ASP A 260 -1.93 -6.33 27.50
N PRO A 261 -1.50 -5.42 26.61
CA PRO A 261 -1.92 -4.03 26.66
C PRO A 261 -3.43 -3.90 26.43
N GLY A 262 -4.08 -3.07 27.26
CA GLY A 262 -5.48 -2.70 27.05
C GLY A 262 -5.68 -1.81 25.80
N PRO A 263 -6.94 -1.55 25.40
CA PRO A 263 -7.27 -0.83 24.16
C PRO A 263 -6.64 0.56 24.05
N LEU A 264 -6.49 1.27 25.17
CA LEU A 264 -5.83 2.57 25.23
C LEU A 264 -4.39 2.50 24.73
N VAL A 265 -3.60 1.55 25.23
CA VAL A 265 -2.19 1.40 24.87
C VAL A 265 -2.06 0.96 23.41
N LEU A 266 -2.95 0.07 22.94
CA LEU A 266 -2.99 -0.35 21.54
C LEU A 266 -3.31 0.82 20.60
N ALA A 267 -4.31 1.64 20.92
CA ALA A 267 -4.69 2.81 20.12
C ALA A 267 -3.55 3.84 20.07
N VAL A 268 -2.90 4.12 21.20
CA VAL A 268 -1.73 5.01 21.25
C VAL A 268 -0.57 4.45 20.43
N ALA A 269 -0.33 3.14 20.47
CA ALA A 269 0.70 2.49 19.65
C ALA A 269 0.40 2.61 18.16
N VAL A 270 -0.85 2.38 17.72
CA VAL A 270 -1.29 2.58 16.32
C VAL A 270 -0.94 4.00 15.85
N ILE A 271 -1.27 5.02 16.65
CA ILE A 271 -0.99 6.42 16.35
C ILE A 271 0.52 6.68 16.28
N ALA A 272 1.28 6.18 17.25
CA ALA A 272 2.73 6.38 17.33
C ALA A 272 3.48 5.73 16.17
N LEU A 273 3.03 4.55 15.71
CA LEU A 273 3.64 3.79 14.61
C LEU A 273 3.37 4.40 13.23
N GLN A 274 2.35 5.27 13.09
CA GLN A 274 2.02 5.88 11.80
C GLN A 274 3.12 6.82 11.29
N PHE A 275 3.69 7.64 12.17
CA PHE A 275 4.73 8.60 11.80
C PHE A 275 5.98 7.93 11.21
N PRO A 276 6.64 6.95 11.88
CA PRO A 276 7.81 6.28 11.32
C PRO A 276 7.46 5.48 10.06
N THR A 277 6.26 4.88 9.99
CA THR A 277 5.77 4.23 8.76
C THR A 277 5.86 5.18 7.56
N GLU A 278 5.26 6.37 7.68
CA GLU A 278 5.22 7.36 6.60
C GLU A 278 6.60 7.94 6.30
N TYR A 279 7.43 8.14 7.33
CA TYR A 279 8.80 8.65 7.19
C TYR A 279 9.71 7.70 6.40
N PHE A 280 9.62 6.40 6.65
CA PHE A 280 10.45 5.40 5.97
C PHE A 280 9.90 4.97 4.62
N MET A 281 8.59 5.11 4.36
CA MET A 281 7.94 4.68 3.11
C MET A 281 8.66 5.15 1.82
N PRO A 282 9.09 6.42 1.67
CA PRO A 282 9.82 6.85 0.48
C PRO A 282 11.31 6.46 0.48
N ARG A 283 11.88 6.06 1.63
CA ARG A 283 13.33 5.84 1.79
C ARG A 283 13.73 4.38 1.72
N ASN A 284 12.96 3.51 2.36
CA ASN A 284 13.16 2.07 2.35
C ASN A 284 11.85 1.38 2.76
N TYR A 285 11.27 0.62 1.83
CA TYR A 285 9.99 -0.03 2.04
C TYR A 285 10.03 -1.08 3.16
N GLY A 286 11.14 -1.79 3.35
CA GLY A 286 11.29 -2.78 4.42
C GLY A 286 11.25 -2.16 5.81
N TYR A 287 11.95 -1.03 6.01
CA TYR A 287 11.87 -0.29 7.28
C TYR A 287 10.48 0.27 7.52
N ALA A 288 9.81 0.79 6.50
CA ALA A 288 8.42 1.25 6.62
C ALA A 288 7.49 0.12 7.11
N LEU A 289 7.67 -1.10 6.57
CA LEU A 289 6.89 -2.26 6.96
C LEU A 289 7.15 -2.78 8.37
N THR A 290 8.30 -2.44 8.96
CA THR A 290 8.59 -2.76 10.36
C THR A 290 7.62 -2.04 11.30
N PHE A 291 7.15 -0.85 10.92
CA PHE A 291 6.18 -0.07 11.69
C PHE A 291 4.75 -0.24 11.18
N PHE A 292 4.58 -0.40 9.87
CA PHE A 292 3.26 -0.60 9.28
C PHE A 292 2.63 -1.93 9.70
N THR A 293 3.41 -3.01 9.76
CA THR A 293 2.91 -4.32 10.19
C THR A 293 2.26 -4.28 11.58
N PRO A 294 2.94 -3.83 12.65
CA PRO A 294 2.31 -3.71 13.95
C PRO A 294 1.14 -2.73 13.92
N LEU A 295 1.24 -1.58 13.24
CA LEU A 295 0.12 -0.64 13.14
C LEU A 295 -1.16 -1.33 12.67
N ILE A 296 -1.04 -2.12 11.60
CA ILE A 296 -2.14 -2.87 11.03
C ILE A 296 -2.64 -3.96 11.98
N LEU A 297 -1.74 -4.75 12.57
CA LEU A 297 -2.12 -5.85 13.47
C LEU A 297 -2.77 -5.35 14.76
N LEU A 298 -2.34 -4.20 15.28
CA LEU A 298 -2.91 -3.61 16.48
C LEU A 298 -4.29 -3.00 16.22
N MET A 299 -4.52 -2.34 15.08
CA MET A 299 -5.87 -1.86 14.75
C MET A 299 -6.83 -3.01 14.44
N THR A 300 -6.36 -4.14 13.89
CA THR A 300 -7.20 -5.35 13.73
C THR A 300 -7.48 -6.00 15.08
N GLN A 301 -6.51 -6.05 16.00
CA GLN A 301 -6.73 -6.57 17.36
C GLN A 301 -7.74 -5.73 18.14
N LEU A 302 -7.76 -4.41 17.92
CA LEU A 302 -8.77 -3.51 18.49
C LEU A 302 -10.17 -3.77 17.93
N ALA A 303 -10.27 -4.08 16.63
CA ALA A 303 -11.54 -4.29 15.95
C ALA A 303 -12.13 -5.69 16.17
N ASN A 304 -11.28 -6.73 16.20
CA ASN A 304 -11.65 -8.11 16.42
C ASN A 304 -10.54 -8.84 17.20
N PRO A 305 -10.62 -8.91 18.54
CA PRO A 305 -9.59 -9.54 19.35
C PRO A 305 -9.48 -11.05 19.09
N ILE A 306 -8.31 -11.49 18.61
CA ILE A 306 -8.00 -12.91 18.37
C ILE A 306 -6.76 -13.36 19.17
N PRO A 307 -6.50 -14.68 19.31
CA PRO A 307 -5.32 -15.18 20.00
C PRO A 307 -4.01 -14.65 19.36
N ARG A 308 -3.11 -14.13 20.20
CA ARG A 308 -1.86 -13.46 19.77
C ARG A 308 -0.97 -14.35 18.91
N SER A 309 -0.89 -15.65 19.22
CA SER A 309 -0.07 -16.62 18.49
C SER A 309 -0.60 -16.85 17.08
N ALA A 310 -1.93 -16.98 16.91
CA ALA A 310 -2.55 -17.10 15.60
C ALA A 310 -2.29 -15.83 14.76
N LEU A 311 -2.51 -14.66 15.35
CA LEU A 311 -2.26 -13.37 14.69
C LEU A 311 -0.82 -13.26 14.14
N ILE A 312 0.19 -13.68 14.91
CA ILE A 312 1.60 -13.53 14.51
C ILE A 312 2.05 -14.62 13.53
N VAL A 313 1.70 -15.89 13.81
CA VAL A 313 2.14 -17.03 12.99
C VAL A 313 1.48 -16.99 11.62
N ASP A 314 0.16 -16.83 11.58
CA ASP A 314 -0.59 -16.75 10.33
C ASP A 314 -0.08 -15.58 9.50
N ARG A 315 0.19 -14.43 10.12
CA ARG A 315 0.72 -13.27 9.40
C ARG A 315 2.07 -13.54 8.77
N GLY A 316 2.94 -14.27 9.47
CA GLY A 316 4.24 -14.68 8.94
C GLY A 316 4.10 -15.61 7.73
N LEU A 317 3.29 -16.66 7.87
CA LEU A 317 3.05 -17.66 6.81
C LEU A 317 2.39 -17.05 5.58
N GLU A 318 1.31 -16.28 5.78
CA GLU A 318 0.56 -15.60 4.73
C GLU A 318 1.43 -14.60 3.96
N THR A 319 2.37 -13.94 4.66
CA THR A 319 3.31 -13.03 4.02
C THR A 319 4.32 -13.77 3.14
N LEU A 320 4.86 -14.89 3.62
CA LEU A 320 5.77 -15.72 2.83
C LEU A 320 5.07 -16.26 1.59
N LEU A 321 3.88 -16.85 1.78
CA LEU A 321 3.08 -17.42 0.70
C LEU A 321 2.71 -16.35 -0.33
N GLY A 322 2.11 -15.25 0.11
CA GLY A 322 1.70 -14.17 -0.77
C GLY A 322 2.88 -13.56 -1.53
N ALA A 323 3.98 -13.25 -0.85
CA ALA A 323 5.17 -12.70 -1.52
C ALA A 323 5.73 -13.68 -2.58
N ALA A 324 5.77 -14.98 -2.28
CA ALA A 324 6.19 -16.00 -3.24
C ALA A 324 5.25 -16.08 -4.45
N VAL A 325 3.92 -16.13 -4.22
CA VAL A 325 2.90 -16.13 -5.28
C VAL A 325 3.05 -14.90 -6.18
N GLY A 326 3.15 -13.70 -5.59
CA GLY A 326 3.31 -12.45 -6.34
C GLY A 326 4.56 -12.44 -7.22
N ILE A 327 5.70 -12.92 -6.70
CA ILE A 327 6.94 -13.04 -7.48
C ILE A 327 6.79 -14.05 -8.62
N VAL A 328 6.23 -15.23 -8.35
CA VAL A 328 6.01 -16.28 -9.36
C VAL A 328 5.11 -15.79 -10.49
N VAL A 329 3.98 -15.16 -10.17
CA VAL A 329 3.05 -14.59 -11.16
C VAL A 329 3.75 -13.52 -12.01
N VAL A 330 4.55 -12.65 -11.40
CA VAL A 330 5.35 -11.65 -12.12
C VAL A 330 6.34 -12.30 -13.10
N LEU A 331 7.02 -13.37 -12.68
CA LEU A 331 8.00 -14.07 -13.52
C LEU A 331 7.33 -14.75 -14.71
N ILE A 332 6.20 -15.43 -14.48
CA ILE A 332 5.41 -16.10 -15.51
C ILE A 332 4.92 -15.07 -16.54
N VAL A 333 4.26 -14.00 -16.09
CA VAL A 333 3.75 -12.96 -17.00
C VAL A 333 4.90 -12.27 -17.75
N GLY A 334 6.03 -11.99 -17.08
CA GLY A 334 7.22 -11.40 -17.70
C GLY A 334 7.84 -12.28 -18.80
N PHE A 335 7.84 -13.60 -18.59
CA PHE A 335 8.31 -14.57 -19.57
C PHE A 335 7.45 -14.55 -20.85
N PHE A 336 6.13 -14.56 -20.72
CA PHE A 336 5.21 -14.53 -21.86
C PHE A 336 5.10 -13.17 -22.55
N SER A 337 5.41 -12.07 -21.84
CA SER A 337 5.30 -10.70 -22.37
C SER A 337 6.56 -10.23 -23.11
N SER A 338 7.65 -10.98 -23.07
CA SER A 338 8.91 -10.59 -23.73
C SER A 338 8.74 -10.63 -25.25
N PRO A 339 8.88 -9.49 -25.97
CA PRO A 339 8.73 -9.49 -27.41
C PRO A 339 9.86 -10.29 -28.05
N ARG A 340 9.52 -11.41 -28.69
CA ARG A 340 10.46 -12.15 -29.54
C ARG A 340 10.63 -11.51 -30.94
N SER A 341 9.95 -10.39 -31.23
CA SER A 341 9.96 -9.77 -32.56
C SER A 341 11.02 -8.65 -32.70
N PRO A 342 11.75 -8.59 -33.84
CA PRO A 342 12.75 -7.55 -34.12
C PRO A 342 12.22 -6.10 -34.04
N GLY A 343 10.94 -5.85 -34.36
CA GLY A 343 10.33 -4.52 -34.32
C GLY A 343 10.17 -3.92 -32.92
N ALA A 344 10.00 -4.75 -31.89
CA ALA A 344 9.87 -4.29 -30.51
C ALA A 344 11.21 -3.77 -29.94
N ARG A 345 12.36 -4.23 -30.48
CA ARG A 345 13.68 -3.69 -30.11
C ARG A 345 13.88 -2.26 -30.58
N LEU A 346 13.28 -1.88 -31.72
CA LEU A 346 13.31 -0.52 -32.25
C LEU A 346 12.45 0.44 -31.41
N ILE A 347 11.26 0.00 -30.99
CA ILE A 347 10.40 0.76 -30.06
C ILE A 347 11.10 0.94 -28.71
N ARG A 348 11.72 -0.12 -28.17
CA ARG A 348 12.49 -0.04 -26.92
C ARG A 348 13.70 0.90 -27.00
N ARG A 349 14.34 1.02 -28.17
CA ARG A 349 15.41 2.01 -28.41
C ARG A 349 14.88 3.44 -28.44
N ARG A 350 13.68 3.64 -28.97
CA ARG A 350 13.03 4.96 -29.05
C ARG A 350 12.49 5.42 -27.69
N ASP A 351 11.92 4.51 -26.89
CA ASP A 351 11.51 4.80 -25.51
C ASP A 351 12.71 5.03 -24.58
N ALA A 352 13.86 4.42 -24.87
CA ALA A 352 15.11 4.69 -24.15
C ALA A 352 15.72 6.07 -24.45
N GLN A 353 15.25 6.77 -25.50
CA GLN A 353 15.64 8.14 -25.83
C GLN A 353 14.71 9.20 -25.23
N LEU A 354 13.55 8.80 -24.72
CA LEU A 354 12.71 9.70 -23.92
C LEU A 354 13.37 9.87 -22.55
N PRO A 355 13.39 11.09 -21.98
CA PRO A 355 13.94 11.32 -20.66
C PRO A 355 13.27 10.36 -19.67
N VAL A 356 14.11 9.54 -19.07
CA VAL A 356 13.72 8.57 -18.06
C VAL A 356 13.08 9.35 -16.93
N SER A 357 11.85 9.00 -16.53
CA SER A 357 11.22 9.57 -15.35
C SER A 357 12.24 9.49 -14.19
N PRO A 358 12.47 10.57 -13.42
CA PRO A 358 13.46 10.61 -12.34
C PRO A 358 13.31 9.49 -11.29
N TRP A 359 12.18 8.78 -11.31
CA TRP A 359 11.82 7.74 -10.35
C TRP A 359 12.08 6.31 -10.83
N THR A 360 12.60 6.15 -12.05
CA THR A 360 13.05 4.84 -12.59
C THR A 360 14.45 4.45 -12.07
N GLU A 361 15.09 5.31 -11.27
CA GLU A 361 16.46 5.14 -10.77
C GLU A 361 16.56 4.27 -9.50
N TRP A 362 15.43 3.88 -8.89
CA TRP A 362 15.40 3.16 -7.62
C TRP A 362 15.54 1.63 -7.74
N GLY A 363 16.38 1.17 -8.68
CA GLY A 363 16.75 -0.24 -8.84
C GLY A 363 18.12 -0.53 -8.21
N PRO A 364 18.32 -1.67 -7.52
CA PRO A 364 19.61 -2.04 -6.97
C PRO A 364 20.57 -2.44 -8.11
N GLY A 365 21.32 -1.47 -8.64
CA GLY A 365 22.32 -1.75 -9.67
C GLY A 365 22.74 -0.60 -10.59
N ARG A 366 22.17 0.61 -10.47
CA ARG A 366 22.53 1.75 -11.32
C ARG A 366 23.26 2.88 -10.57
N TRP A 367 24.19 2.50 -9.69
CA TRP A 367 25.18 3.45 -9.17
C TRP A 367 26.41 3.43 -10.08
N SER A 368 26.31 4.04 -11.27
CA SER A 368 27.47 4.23 -12.15
C SER A 368 27.92 5.69 -12.16
N ARG A 369 29.01 5.95 -11.43
CA ARG A 369 30.25 6.60 -11.92
C ARG A 369 30.21 7.97 -12.61
N ASN A 370 29.13 8.74 -12.54
CA ASN A 370 29.17 10.13 -13.00
C ASN A 370 29.04 11.05 -11.80
N GLY A 371 30.19 11.36 -11.19
CA GLY A 371 30.33 12.61 -10.45
C GLY A 371 30.09 13.79 -11.41
N PRO A 372 29.69 14.97 -10.90
CA PRO A 372 29.57 16.15 -11.73
C PRO A 372 30.91 16.43 -12.44
N PRO A 373 30.91 16.99 -13.66
CA PRO A 373 32.12 17.57 -14.22
C PRO A 373 32.63 18.62 -13.22
N ALA A 374 33.93 18.60 -12.96
CA ALA A 374 34.58 19.72 -12.31
C ALA A 374 34.54 20.88 -13.31
N ASP A 375 33.75 21.90 -13.01
CA ASP A 375 33.79 23.18 -13.70
C ASP A 375 34.73 24.10 -12.91
N GLU A 376 35.82 24.48 -13.61
CA GLU A 376 36.83 25.55 -13.38
C GLU A 376 37.71 25.54 -12.11
#